data_AF-A0A956J920-F1
#
_entry.id   AF-A0A956J920-F1
#
_cell.length_a   1.000
_cell.length_b   1.000
_cell.length_c   1.000
_cell.angle_alpha   90.00
_cell.angle_beta   90.00
_cell.angle_gamma   90.00
#
_symmetry.space_group_name_H-M   'P 1'
#
loop_
_entity.id
_entity.type
_entity.pdbx_description
1 polymer ?
#
loop_
_entity_poly.entity_id
_entity_poly.type
_entity_poly.pdbx_seq_one_letter_code
_entity_poly.pdbx_strand_id
1 'polypeptide(L)'
;MPRFDASSARCEVLTFKEGLLSAVAHDLCLRVERFTIELHDDESIEARFEAGSLRVEHAMKDGRPAPGTLSDRQRREIEGNIVDDVLHAKRHPEIGFRSTRVQGEGDERRIEGTLRLHGQERPLRLLARRSDGRWTAEVELHQPDFGIKPYSAMLGTLKIRPQVRVRVSLPG
;
A
#
# COMPACT_ATOMS: atom_id res chain seq x y z
N MET A 1 -11.11 -0.98 22.59
CA MET A 1 -10.04 -0.70 21.60
C MET A 1 -10.66 -0.60 20.22
N PRO A 2 -10.61 0.57 19.56
CA PRO A 2 -11.07 0.72 18.19
C PRO A 2 -10.32 -0.22 17.24
N ARG A 3 -11.06 -0.92 16.39
CA ARG A 3 -10.52 -1.77 15.34
C ARG A 3 -11.17 -1.38 14.01
N PHE A 4 -10.34 -1.19 13.00
CA PHE A 4 -10.76 -0.83 11.66
C PHE A 4 -10.35 -1.92 10.67
N ASP A 5 -11.20 -2.14 9.68
CA ASP A 5 -10.96 -3.02 8.54
C ASP A 5 -11.49 -2.35 7.27
N ALA A 6 -11.53 -3.10 6.16
CA ALA A 6 -11.97 -2.58 4.86
C ALA A 6 -13.44 -2.11 4.82
N SER A 7 -14.27 -2.38 5.85
CA SER A 7 -15.65 -1.88 5.93
C SER A 7 -15.73 -0.41 6.40
N SER A 8 -14.68 0.10 7.04
CA SER A 8 -14.67 1.41 7.71
C SER A 8 -13.45 2.26 7.38
N ALA A 9 -12.35 1.61 7.01
CA ALA A 9 -11.08 2.20 6.63
C ALA A 9 -10.69 1.81 5.19
N ARG A 10 -9.63 2.44 4.69
CA ARG A 10 -9.11 2.21 3.35
C ARG A 10 -7.58 2.17 3.37
N CYS A 11 -7.01 1.22 2.64
CA CYS A 11 -5.58 1.17 2.37
C CYS A 11 -5.37 1.03 0.86
N GLU A 12 -4.70 2.01 0.27
CA GLU A 12 -4.41 2.09 -1.17
C GLU A 12 -2.91 2.01 -1.40
N VAL A 13 -2.51 1.36 -2.49
CA VAL A 13 -1.12 1.29 -2.95
C VAL A 13 -1.07 1.84 -4.36
N LEU A 14 -0.31 2.91 -4.56
CA LEU A 14 -0.06 3.51 -5.85
C LEU A 14 1.27 3.02 -6.38
N THR A 15 1.25 2.47 -7.59
CA THR A 15 2.45 2.03 -8.31
C THR A 15 2.65 2.88 -9.56
N PHE A 16 3.90 3.16 -9.89
CA PHE A 16 4.25 4.06 -10.97
C PHE A 16 5.10 3.34 -12.00
N LYS A 17 4.79 3.51 -13.28
CA LYS A 17 5.68 3.01 -14.34
C LYS A 17 6.99 3.79 -14.38
N GLU A 18 8.05 3.11 -14.75
CA GLU A 18 9.36 3.72 -14.96
C GLU A 18 9.47 4.29 -16.38
N GLY A 19 10.12 5.44 -16.56
CA GLY A 19 10.38 6.01 -17.90
C GLY A 19 9.14 6.38 -18.72
N LEU A 20 9.31 6.52 -20.04
CA LEU A 20 8.28 6.91 -21.00
C LEU A 20 7.40 5.73 -21.44
N LEU A 21 7.01 4.85 -20.52
CA LEU A 21 6.19 3.66 -20.80
C LEU A 21 4.70 3.98 -20.94
N SER A 22 4.32 5.22 -21.25
CA SER A 22 2.94 5.67 -21.22
C SER A 22 1.99 4.94 -22.18
N ALA A 23 2.53 4.34 -23.24
CA ALA A 23 1.78 3.52 -24.19
C ALA A 23 1.62 2.04 -23.77
N VAL A 24 2.47 1.53 -22.87
CA VAL A 24 2.57 0.08 -22.56
C VAL A 24 2.18 -0.23 -21.11
N ALA A 25 2.31 0.73 -20.21
CA ALA A 25 2.01 0.59 -18.80
C ALA A 25 1.17 1.76 -18.27
N HIS A 26 0.29 1.43 -17.34
CA HIS A 26 -0.45 2.39 -16.54
C HIS A 26 0.18 2.49 -15.17
N ASP A 27 0.14 3.69 -14.59
CA ASP A 27 0.23 3.80 -13.13
C ASP A 27 -1.03 3.15 -12.58
N LEU A 28 -0.98 2.58 -11.37
CA LEU A 28 -2.12 1.87 -10.80
C LEU A 28 -2.46 2.45 -9.43
N CYS A 29 -3.76 2.46 -9.12
CA CYS A 29 -4.25 2.47 -7.75
C CYS A 29 -4.74 1.05 -7.43
N LEU A 30 -4.15 0.46 -6.41
CA LEU A 30 -4.53 -0.84 -5.86
C LEU A 30 -5.19 -0.61 -4.50
N ARG A 31 -6.15 -1.46 -4.14
CA ARG A 31 -6.78 -1.47 -2.82
C ARG A 31 -6.46 -2.76 -2.08
N VAL A 32 -6.10 -2.66 -0.81
CA VAL A 32 -5.97 -3.82 0.08
C VAL A 32 -7.36 -4.13 0.65
N GLU A 33 -7.90 -5.31 0.36
CA GLU A 33 -9.28 -5.67 0.74
C GLU A 33 -9.39 -6.40 2.08
N ARG A 34 -8.29 -6.97 2.59
CA ARG A 34 -8.27 -7.65 3.89
C ARG A 34 -7.13 -7.12 4.74
N PHE A 35 -7.50 -6.40 5.79
CA PHE A 35 -6.57 -5.86 6.77
C PHE A 35 -7.29 -5.53 8.07
N THR A 36 -6.51 -5.34 9.13
CA THR A 36 -6.95 -4.84 10.43
C THR A 36 -6.00 -3.76 10.89
N ILE A 37 -6.53 -2.68 11.48
CA ILE A 37 -5.77 -1.66 12.19
C ILE A 37 -6.39 -1.54 13.58
N GLU A 38 -5.61 -1.76 14.62
CA GLU A 38 -6.03 -1.74 16.02
C GLU A 38 -5.34 -0.57 16.73
N LEU A 39 -6.15 0.23 17.43
CA LEU A 39 -5.67 1.29 18.31
C LEU A 39 -5.76 0.80 19.76
N HIS A 40 -4.63 0.77 20.43
CA HIS A 40 -4.50 0.30 21.80
C HIS A 40 -4.69 1.43 22.81
N ASP A 41 -4.99 1.07 24.07
CA ASP A 41 -5.27 2.04 25.13
C ASP A 41 -4.02 2.88 25.51
N ASP A 42 -2.82 2.37 25.21
CA ASP A 42 -1.54 3.08 25.35
C ASP A 42 -1.16 3.91 24.12
N GLU A 43 -2.14 4.18 23.25
CA GLU A 43 -2.01 4.87 21.95
C GLU A 43 -1.16 4.13 20.92
N SER A 44 -0.67 2.92 21.21
CA SER A 44 0.05 2.13 20.22
C SER A 44 -0.89 1.66 19.10
N ILE A 45 -0.30 1.43 17.93
CA ILE A 45 -0.99 1.03 16.71
C ILE A 45 -0.38 -0.29 16.24
N GLU A 46 -1.23 -1.29 16.03
CA GLU A 46 -0.88 -2.53 15.34
C GLU A 46 -1.73 -2.64 14.08
N ALA A 47 -1.09 -2.92 12.94
CA ALA A 47 -1.80 -3.14 11.69
C ALA A 47 -1.30 -4.42 11.01
N ARG A 48 -2.23 -5.16 10.41
CA ARG A 48 -1.96 -6.39 9.66
C ARG A 48 -2.70 -6.32 8.33
N PHE A 49 -2.00 -6.60 7.24
CA PHE A 49 -2.52 -6.56 5.89
C PHE A 49 -2.24 -7.90 5.21
N GLU A 50 -3.23 -8.45 4.53
CA GLU A 50 -3.03 -9.69 3.80
C GLU A 50 -2.45 -9.40 2.41
N ALA A 51 -1.25 -9.88 2.14
CA ALA A 51 -0.52 -9.63 0.89
C ALA A 51 -1.27 -10.13 -0.35
N GLY A 52 -2.06 -11.19 -0.21
CA GLY A 52 -2.90 -11.76 -1.27
C GLY A 52 -4.19 -10.99 -1.57
N SER A 53 -4.48 -9.92 -0.82
CA SER A 53 -5.75 -9.19 -0.88
C SER A 53 -5.70 -7.88 -1.69
N LEU A 54 -4.57 -7.58 -2.33
CA LEU A 54 -4.48 -6.43 -3.22
C LEU A 54 -5.32 -6.67 -4.47
N ARG A 55 -6.17 -5.70 -4.81
CA ARG A 55 -6.98 -5.68 -6.03
C ARG A 55 -6.75 -4.41 -6.81
N VAL A 56 -6.79 -4.49 -8.13
CA VAL A 56 -6.70 -3.31 -8.98
C VAL A 56 -8.00 -2.54 -8.85
N GLU A 57 -7.93 -1.31 -8.37
CA GLU A 57 -9.08 -0.43 -8.33
C GLU A 57 -9.28 0.25 -9.69
N HIS A 58 -8.25 0.97 -10.14
CA HIS A 58 -8.22 1.60 -11.45
C HIS A 58 -6.80 1.88 -11.93
N ALA A 59 -6.65 2.05 -13.24
CA ALA A 59 -5.49 2.70 -13.80
C ALA A 59 -5.45 4.19 -13.39
N MET A 60 -4.26 4.75 -13.46
CA MET A 60 -3.97 6.15 -13.26
C MET A 60 -3.32 6.70 -14.53
N LYS A 61 -3.78 7.88 -14.96
CA LYS A 61 -3.23 8.61 -16.10
C LYS A 61 -3.06 10.08 -15.70
N ASP A 62 -1.83 10.58 -15.83
CA ASP A 62 -1.48 11.96 -15.48
C ASP A 62 -1.93 12.35 -14.06
N GLY A 63 -1.74 11.42 -13.11
CA GLY A 63 -2.11 11.58 -11.70
C GLY A 63 -3.61 11.47 -11.41
N ARG A 64 -4.45 11.14 -12.39
CA ARG A 64 -5.91 11.06 -12.24
C ARG A 64 -6.42 9.63 -12.44
N PRO A 65 -7.50 9.23 -11.74
CA PRO A 65 -8.18 7.97 -12.02
C PRO A 65 -8.62 7.87 -13.48
N ALA A 66 -8.30 6.74 -14.11
CA ALA A 66 -8.68 6.43 -15.49
C ALA A 66 -9.45 5.10 -15.52
N PRO A 67 -10.68 5.06 -14.96
CA PRO A 67 -11.51 3.85 -14.97
C PRO A 67 -11.81 3.41 -16.40
N GLY A 68 -12.01 2.10 -16.60
CA GLY A 68 -12.28 1.51 -17.93
C GLY A 68 -11.04 1.31 -18.82
N THR A 69 -9.87 1.83 -18.43
CA THR A 69 -8.61 1.65 -19.20
C THR A 69 -8.14 0.20 -19.23
N LEU A 70 -8.37 -0.55 -18.15
CA LEU A 70 -7.96 -1.94 -18.00
C LEU A 70 -9.15 -2.86 -18.18
N SER A 71 -9.01 -3.86 -19.04
CA SER A 71 -9.94 -4.99 -19.13
C SER A 71 -9.87 -5.89 -17.89
N ASP A 72 -10.91 -6.68 -17.64
CA ASP A 72 -10.94 -7.65 -16.53
C ASP A 72 -9.86 -8.72 -16.62
N ARG A 73 -9.43 -9.06 -17.84
CA ARG A 73 -8.31 -9.97 -18.06
C ARG A 73 -7.00 -9.33 -17.58
N GLN A 74 -6.74 -8.09 -17.98
CA GLN A 74 -5.54 -7.36 -17.54
C GLN A 74 -5.52 -7.14 -16.03
N ARG A 75 -6.66 -6.81 -15.42
CA ARG A 75 -6.79 -6.68 -13.97
C ARG A 75 -6.38 -7.97 -13.25
N ARG A 76 -6.94 -9.12 -13.66
CA ARG A 76 -6.62 -10.43 -13.09
C ARG A 76 -5.14 -10.82 -13.27
N GLU A 77 -4.57 -10.53 -14.43
CA GLU A 77 -3.15 -10.78 -14.70
C GLU A 77 -2.25 -9.94 -13.79
N ILE A 78 -2.54 -8.64 -13.68
CA ILE A 78 -1.82 -7.73 -12.77
C ILE A 78 -1.91 -8.21 -11.32
N GLU A 79 -3.11 -8.57 -10.86
CA GLU A 79 -3.33 -9.08 -9.49
C GLU A 79 -2.57 -10.39 -9.25
N GLY A 80 -2.57 -11.31 -10.22
CA GLY A 80 -1.78 -12.53 -10.17
C GLY A 80 -0.28 -12.26 -10.02
N ASN A 81 0.27 -11.39 -10.86
CA ASN A 81 1.69 -11.03 -10.81
C ASN A 81 2.06 -10.34 -9.47
N ILE A 82 1.19 -9.49 -8.93
CA ILE A 82 1.39 -8.88 -7.60
C ILE A 82 1.51 -9.97 -6.53
N VAL A 83 0.60 -10.94 -6.55
CA VAL A 83 0.52 -11.99 -5.53
C VAL A 83 1.68 -12.98 -5.65
N ASP A 84 1.95 -13.47 -6.85
CA ASP A 84 2.87 -14.58 -7.08
C ASP A 84 4.32 -14.11 -7.28
N ASP A 85 4.55 -13.06 -8.09
CA ASP A 85 5.90 -12.66 -8.52
C ASP A 85 6.49 -11.49 -7.71
N VAL A 86 5.64 -10.60 -7.18
CA VAL A 86 6.11 -9.41 -6.44
C VAL A 86 6.10 -9.70 -4.94
N LEU A 87 4.94 -9.89 -4.35
CA LEU A 87 4.79 -10.07 -2.90
C LEU A 87 5.04 -11.50 -2.45
N HIS A 88 5.02 -12.48 -3.38
CA HIS A 88 5.18 -13.89 -3.07
C HIS A 88 4.27 -14.33 -1.91
N ALA A 89 2.98 -13.98 -1.98
CA ALA A 89 2.06 -13.99 -0.85
C ALA A 89 1.87 -15.39 -0.22
N LYS A 90 2.12 -16.47 -0.97
CA LYS A 90 2.15 -17.83 -0.40
C LYS A 90 3.25 -18.00 0.65
N ARG A 91 4.41 -17.37 0.45
CA ARG A 91 5.56 -17.40 1.35
C ARG A 91 5.51 -16.27 2.39
N HIS A 92 4.98 -15.11 2.00
CA HIS A 92 4.88 -13.92 2.83
C HIS A 92 3.42 -13.42 2.90
N PRO A 93 2.52 -14.16 3.57
CA PRO A 93 1.07 -13.88 3.52
C PRO A 93 0.65 -12.62 4.27
N GLU A 94 1.40 -12.21 5.30
CA GLU A 94 1.05 -11.09 6.17
C GLU A 94 2.13 -10.00 6.15
N ILE A 95 1.68 -8.77 5.91
CA ILE A 95 2.42 -7.53 6.09
C ILE A 95 1.98 -6.93 7.43
N GLY A 96 2.92 -6.57 8.29
CA GLY A 96 2.62 -6.09 9.64
C GLY A 96 3.25 -4.74 9.93
N PHE A 97 2.57 -3.87 10.65
CA PHE A 97 3.13 -2.65 11.21
C PHE A 97 2.86 -2.60 12.71
N ARG A 98 3.88 -2.21 13.48
CA ARG A 98 3.74 -1.95 14.92
C ARG A 98 4.39 -0.61 15.24
N SER A 99 3.63 0.32 15.81
CA SER A 99 4.18 1.58 16.28
C SER A 99 5.10 1.37 17.48
N THR A 100 6.18 2.14 17.54
CA THR A 100 7.05 2.27 18.72
C THR A 100 6.86 3.61 19.41
N ARG A 101 6.29 4.60 18.71
CA ARG A 101 6.01 5.94 19.24
C ARG A 101 4.90 6.58 18.44
N VAL A 102 3.91 7.12 19.14
CA VAL A 102 2.89 8.01 18.61
C VAL A 102 2.97 9.32 19.37
N GLN A 103 3.05 10.44 18.66
CA GLN A 103 3.16 11.78 19.25
C GLN A 103 2.32 12.77 18.46
N GLY A 104 1.82 13.79 19.14
CA GLY A 104 1.06 14.88 18.52
C GLY A 104 -0.30 15.07 19.18
N GLU A 105 -0.89 16.22 18.92
CA GLU A 105 -2.15 16.66 19.51
C GLU A 105 -3.10 17.14 18.41
N GLY A 106 -4.37 17.29 18.76
CA GLY A 106 -5.39 17.75 17.80
C GLY A 106 -5.48 16.85 16.57
N ASP A 107 -5.32 17.45 15.39
CA ASP A 107 -5.51 16.82 14.09
C ASP A 107 -4.22 16.33 13.41
N GLU A 108 -3.11 16.24 14.14
CA GLU A 108 -1.85 15.68 13.61
C GLU A 108 -1.26 14.62 14.57
N ARG A 109 -0.76 13.51 13.99
CA ARG A 109 0.00 12.47 14.72
C ARG A 109 1.24 12.08 13.93
N ARG A 110 2.40 12.21 14.55
CA ARG A 110 3.68 11.64 14.11
C ARG A 110 3.80 10.24 14.67
N ILE A 111 3.94 9.27 13.79
CA ILE A 111 3.96 7.85 14.14
C ILE A 111 5.28 7.27 13.65
N GLU A 112 6.02 6.65 14.55
CA GLU A 112 7.20 5.85 14.26
C GLU A 112 6.90 4.39 14.60
N GLY A 113 7.45 3.47 13.83
CA GLY A 113 7.27 2.05 14.08
C GLY A 113 8.13 1.17 13.20
N THR A 114 7.84 -0.12 13.22
CA THR A 114 8.49 -1.13 12.39
C THR A 114 7.48 -1.71 11.42
N LEU A 115 7.81 -1.66 10.13
CA LEU A 115 7.09 -2.35 9.06
C LEU A 115 7.79 -3.67 8.77
N ARG A 116 7.03 -4.77 8.90
CA ARG A 116 7.40 -6.10 8.43
C ARG A 116 6.75 -6.35 7.08
N LEU A 117 7.55 -6.47 6.02
CA LEU A 117 7.11 -6.71 4.66
C LEU A 117 8.09 -7.68 3.99
N HIS A 118 7.56 -8.73 3.35
CA HIS A 118 8.36 -9.72 2.61
C HIS A 118 9.47 -10.37 3.48
N GLY A 119 9.17 -10.60 4.77
CA GLY A 119 10.11 -11.19 5.73
C GLY A 119 11.22 -10.25 6.21
N GLN A 120 11.22 -8.99 5.79
CA GLN A 120 12.14 -7.95 6.24
C GLN A 120 11.43 -7.00 7.21
N GLU A 121 12.15 -6.56 8.24
CA GLU A 121 11.70 -5.53 9.16
C GLU A 121 12.50 -4.24 8.95
N ARG A 122 11.81 -3.11 8.76
CA ARG A 122 12.43 -1.79 8.58
C ARG A 122 11.68 -0.74 9.39
N PRO A 123 12.38 0.29 9.90
CA PRO A 123 11.72 1.42 10.51
C PRO A 123 10.86 2.16 9.48
N LEU A 124 9.68 2.60 9.91
CA LEU A 124 8.79 3.43 9.11
C LEU A 124 8.35 4.63 9.96
N ARG A 125 8.39 5.81 9.36
CA ARG A 125 7.89 7.06 9.95
C ARG A 125 6.79 7.60 9.06
N LEU A 126 5.69 8.01 9.66
CA LEU A 126 4.55 8.56 8.95
C LEU A 126 3.90 9.70 9.72
N LEU A 127 3.21 10.55 8.97
CA LEU A 127 2.44 11.65 9.50
C LEU A 127 0.97 11.42 9.15
N ALA A 128 0.16 11.17 10.17
CA ALA A 128 -1.28 11.10 10.05
C ALA A 128 -1.88 12.48 10.31
N ARG A 129 -2.81 12.91 9.46
CA ARG A 129 -3.58 14.15 9.63
C ARG A 129 -5.06 13.88 9.60
N ARG A 130 -5.81 14.55 10.47
CA ARG A 130 -7.27 14.50 10.50
C ARG A 130 -7.85 15.68 9.74
N SER A 131 -8.80 15.38 8.86
CA SER A 131 -9.59 16.39 8.15
C SER A 131 -10.96 15.78 7.86
N ASP A 132 -12.01 16.56 8.00
CA ASP A 132 -13.41 16.14 7.77
C ASP A 132 -13.76 14.83 8.50
N GLY A 133 -13.31 14.71 9.75
CA GLY A 133 -13.58 13.54 10.59
C GLY A 133 -12.89 12.25 10.14
N ARG A 134 -11.81 12.32 9.34
CA ARG A 134 -11.00 11.15 8.94
C ARG A 134 -9.52 11.40 9.13
N TRP A 135 -8.83 10.42 9.68
CA TRP A 135 -7.37 10.36 9.67
C TRP A 135 -6.87 9.86 8.33
N THR A 136 -5.81 10.47 7.82
CA THR A 136 -5.13 10.07 6.58
C THR A 136 -3.63 10.07 6.79
N ALA A 137 -2.95 9.04 6.28
CA ALA A 137 -1.50 8.97 6.24
C ALA A 137 -1.06 8.50 4.85
N GLU A 138 0.04 9.06 4.36
CA GLU A 138 0.68 8.67 3.11
C GLU A 138 2.16 8.45 3.35
N VAL A 139 2.69 7.33 2.86
CA VAL A 139 4.11 6.98 2.95
C VAL A 139 4.61 6.50 1.59
N GLU A 140 5.88 6.74 1.31
CA GLU A 140 6.57 6.12 0.19
C GLU A 140 7.43 4.97 0.73
N LEU A 141 7.33 3.80 0.09
CA LEU A 141 8.13 2.62 0.39
C LEU A 141 9.02 2.31 -0.82
N HIS A 142 10.26 1.91 -0.56
CA HIS A 142 11.17 1.43 -1.58
C HIS A 142 11.22 -0.10 -1.53
N GLN A 143 10.65 -0.77 -2.54
CA GLN A 143 10.51 -2.24 -2.58
C GLN A 143 11.82 -3.01 -2.32
N PRO A 144 12.98 -2.63 -2.92
CA PRO A 144 14.24 -3.32 -2.67
C PRO A 144 14.71 -3.33 -1.21
N ASP A 145 14.31 -2.35 -0.39
CA ASP A 145 14.68 -2.32 1.04
C ASP A 145 14.10 -3.52 1.80
N PHE A 146 13.02 -4.09 1.26
CA PHE A 146 12.32 -5.28 1.76
C PHE A 146 12.65 -6.54 0.97
N GLY A 147 13.66 -6.52 0.09
CA GLY A 147 14.01 -7.68 -0.73
C GLY A 147 13.04 -7.96 -1.88
N ILE A 148 12.11 -7.04 -2.16
CA ILE A 148 11.18 -7.14 -3.27
C ILE A 148 11.83 -6.55 -4.52
N LYS A 149 11.98 -7.37 -5.56
CA LYS A 149 12.43 -6.91 -6.87
C LYS A 149 11.27 -6.18 -7.56
N PRO A 150 11.46 -4.94 -8.06
CA PRO A 150 10.42 -4.24 -8.81
C PRO A 150 10.01 -5.04 -10.05
N TYR A 151 8.71 -5.04 -10.35
CA TYR A 151 8.17 -5.81 -11.46
C TYR A 151 8.70 -5.32 -12.81
N SER A 152 9.11 -6.28 -13.65
CA SER A 152 9.54 -6.02 -15.02
C SER A 152 9.08 -7.15 -15.93
N ALA A 153 8.64 -6.82 -17.14
CA ALA A 153 8.21 -7.79 -18.15
C ALA A 153 8.63 -7.36 -19.56
N MET A 154 8.34 -8.20 -20.55
CA MET A 154 8.62 -7.94 -21.98
C MET A 154 10.09 -7.54 -22.22
N LEU A 155 11.03 -8.34 -21.70
CA LEU A 155 12.47 -8.07 -21.81
C LEU A 155 12.89 -6.67 -21.29
N GLY A 156 12.15 -6.14 -20.31
CA GLY A 156 12.41 -4.84 -19.70
C GLY A 156 11.73 -3.66 -20.40
N THR A 157 10.90 -3.90 -21.43
CA THR A 157 10.03 -2.87 -21.99
C THR A 157 8.97 -2.44 -20.99
N LEU A 158 8.47 -3.32 -20.12
CA LEU A 158 7.60 -2.92 -19.02
C LEU A 158 8.41 -2.92 -17.73
N LYS A 159 8.44 -1.78 -17.02
CA LYS A 159 9.08 -1.63 -15.71
C LYS A 159 8.23 -0.78 -14.79
N ILE A 160 8.13 -1.21 -13.53
CA ILE A 160 7.53 -0.45 -12.44
C ILE A 160 8.65 0.12 -11.58
N ARG A 161 8.50 1.38 -11.17
CA ARG A 161 9.46 2.03 -10.27
C ARG A 161 9.59 1.26 -8.96
N PRO A 162 10.77 1.28 -8.32
CA PRO A 162 10.93 0.64 -7.03
C PRO A 162 10.13 1.33 -5.92
N GLN A 163 9.87 2.64 -6.05
CA GLN A 163 9.02 3.39 -5.13
C GLN A 163 7.54 3.08 -5.35
N VAL A 164 6.85 2.74 -4.26
CA VAL A 164 5.39 2.65 -4.19
C VAL A 164 4.90 3.58 -3.10
N ARG A 165 3.69 4.10 -3.27
CA ARG A 165 3.09 5.00 -2.29
C ARG A 165 1.91 4.31 -1.65
N VAL A 166 1.89 4.27 -0.33
CA VAL A 166 0.82 3.67 0.45
C VAL A 166 0.04 4.77 1.13
N ARG A 167 -1.28 4.75 0.96
CA ARG A 167 -2.20 5.68 1.63
C ARG A 167 -3.16 4.91 2.50
N VAL A 168 -3.29 5.31 3.75
CA VAL A 168 -4.25 4.75 4.70
C VAL A 168 -5.21 5.84 5.14
N SER A 169 -6.51 5.52 5.22
CA SER A 169 -7.51 6.40 5.83
C SER A 169 -8.41 5.63 6.79
N LEU A 170 -8.71 6.22 7.94
CA LEU A 170 -9.60 5.65 8.95
C LEU A 170 -10.51 6.74 9.55
N PRO A 171 -11.71 6.38 10.04
CA PRO A 171 -12.60 7.31 10.73
C PRO A 171 -11.91 7.97 11.94
N GLY A 172 -12.24 9.24 12.17
CA GLY A 172 -11.66 10.12 13.18
C GLY A 172 -12.09 9.89 14.61
#